data_AF-A0A399Y315-F1
#
_entry.id   AF-A0A399Y315-F1
#
_cell.length_a   1.000
_cell.length_b   1.000
_cell.length_c   1.000
_cell.angle_alpha   90.00
_cell.angle_beta   90.00
_cell.angle_gamma   90.00
#
_symmetry.space_group_name_H-M   'P 1'
#
loop_
_entity.id
_entity.type
_entity.pdbx_description
1 polymer ?
#
loop_
_entity_poly.entity_id
_entity_poly.type
_entity_poly.pdbx_seq_one_letter_code
_entity_poly.pdbx_strand_id
1 'polypeptide(L)'
;MDLGRVYPRDVFPGVWESIETLVVEGRAVIPREVLDELERHDPDAYEWAKGLDDFVVEPDDHEIAIVAEIAENHPDWVQGRKNAADPFVVANASGHGRIVVTHERRRGPGVLDHNLGIPNVADEYDLECISLQELARREQWQFKR
;
A
#
# COMPACT_ATOMS: atom_id res chain seq x y z
N MET A 1 -0.60 -0.68 4.97
CA MET A 1 -0.22 -2.11 4.74
C MET A 1 -0.23 -2.83 6.08
N ASP A 2 -1.00 -3.91 6.24
CA ASP A 2 -1.21 -4.61 7.53
C ASP A 2 -0.20 -5.78 7.74
N LEU A 3 1.06 -5.54 7.35
CA LEU A 3 2.10 -6.57 7.23
C LEU A 3 2.43 -7.21 8.58
N GLY A 4 2.64 -6.41 9.64
CA GLY A 4 2.96 -6.92 10.98
C GLY A 4 1.86 -7.77 11.59
N ARG A 5 0.60 -7.48 11.27
CA ARG A 5 -0.54 -8.26 11.79
C ARG A 5 -0.70 -9.60 11.09
N VAL A 6 -0.57 -9.64 9.77
CA VAL A 6 -0.81 -10.86 8.96
C VAL A 6 0.45 -11.73 8.87
N TYR A 7 1.62 -11.09 8.81
CA TYR A 7 2.93 -11.71 8.73
C TYR A 7 3.88 -11.13 9.79
N PRO A 8 3.69 -11.45 11.08
CA PRO A 8 4.59 -10.99 12.14
C PRO A 8 6.05 -11.32 11.81
N ARG A 9 6.96 -10.36 12.00
CA ARG A 9 8.36 -10.48 11.57
C ARG A 9 9.13 -11.58 12.28
N ASP A 10 8.81 -11.84 13.54
CA ASP A 10 9.37 -12.91 14.35
C ASP A 10 8.94 -14.31 13.87
N VAL A 11 7.75 -14.42 13.26
CA VAL A 11 7.20 -15.68 12.73
C VAL A 11 7.58 -15.89 11.26
N PHE A 12 7.63 -14.82 10.47
CA PHE A 12 7.84 -14.88 9.02
C PHE A 12 9.00 -13.99 8.53
N PRO A 13 10.22 -14.11 9.09
CA PRO A 13 11.33 -13.20 8.77
C PRO A 13 11.66 -13.16 7.27
N GLY A 14 11.58 -14.31 6.59
CA GLY A 14 11.84 -14.38 5.15
C GLY A 14 10.92 -13.52 4.29
N VAL A 15 9.66 -13.28 4.73
CA VAL A 15 8.74 -12.38 4.00
C VAL A 15 9.27 -10.94 4.05
N TRP A 16 9.76 -10.51 5.21
CA TRP A 16 10.31 -9.17 5.42
C TRP A 16 11.61 -9.01 4.64
N GLU A 17 12.53 -9.97 4.73
CA GLU A 17 13.78 -9.99 3.96
C GLU A 17 13.54 -9.94 2.45
N SER A 18 12.48 -10.60 1.97
CA SER A 18 12.12 -10.57 0.55
C SER A 18 11.58 -9.20 0.12
N ILE A 19 10.80 -8.53 0.97
CA ILE A 19 10.35 -7.15 0.71
C ILE A 19 11.56 -6.20 0.75
N GLU A 20 12.43 -6.32 1.74
CA GLU A 20 13.68 -5.55 1.85
C GLU A 20 14.52 -5.69 0.56
N THR A 21 14.60 -6.89 -0.01
CA THR A 21 15.27 -7.11 -1.30
C THR A 21 14.62 -6.31 -2.42
N LEU A 22 13.29 -6.31 -2.53
CA LEU A 22 12.57 -5.51 -3.52
C LEU A 22 12.79 -4.00 -3.33
N VAL A 23 12.91 -3.54 -2.09
CA VAL A 23 13.22 -2.14 -1.77
C VAL A 23 14.63 -1.78 -2.25
N VAL A 24 15.63 -2.59 -1.93
CA VAL A 24 17.01 -2.38 -2.38
C VAL A 24 17.13 -2.39 -3.91
N GLU A 25 16.29 -3.19 -4.59
CA GLU A 25 16.19 -3.21 -6.05
C GLU A 25 15.43 -2.01 -6.64
N GLY A 26 14.85 -1.13 -5.82
CA GLY A 26 14.02 0.01 -6.24
C GLY A 26 12.65 -0.39 -6.81
N ARG A 27 12.17 -1.59 -6.46
CA ARG A 27 10.94 -2.21 -7.00
C ARG A 27 9.77 -2.17 -6.01
N ALA A 28 10.01 -1.79 -4.76
CA ALA A 28 8.97 -1.62 -3.74
C ALA A 28 9.16 -0.28 -3.02
N VAL A 29 8.07 0.46 -2.87
CA VAL A 29 8.01 1.73 -2.15
C VAL A 29 6.68 1.87 -1.44
N ILE A 30 6.61 2.77 -0.46
CA ILE A 30 5.38 3.24 0.17
C ILE A 30 5.35 4.77 0.17
N PRO A 31 4.17 5.40 -0.05
CA PRO A 31 4.01 6.84 0.20
C PRO A 31 4.27 7.18 1.67
N ARG A 32 4.75 8.41 1.95
CA ARG A 32 4.95 8.94 3.31
C ARG A 32 3.72 8.76 4.19
N GLU A 33 2.52 8.95 3.64
CA GLU A 33 1.26 8.86 4.37
C GLU A 33 0.99 7.46 4.91
N VAL A 34 1.50 6.42 4.23
CA VAL A 34 1.43 5.04 4.74
C VAL A 34 2.35 4.87 5.94
N LEU A 35 3.53 5.49 5.95
CA LEU A 35 4.42 5.47 7.12
C LEU A 35 3.76 6.18 8.32
N ASP A 36 3.12 7.33 8.10
CA ASP A 36 2.40 8.07 9.15
C ASP A 36 1.21 7.27 9.72
N GLU A 37 0.59 6.43 8.91
CA GLU A 37 -0.43 5.48 9.36
C GLU A 37 0.18 4.36 10.20
N LEU A 38 1.30 3.78 9.77
CA LEU A 38 2.02 2.74 10.51
C LEU A 38 2.45 3.22 11.89
N GLU A 39 2.93 4.46 12.04
CA GLU A 39 3.34 5.02 13.34
C GLU A 39 2.22 4.91 14.41
N ARG A 40 0.96 4.95 13.98
CA ARG A 40 -0.21 4.94 14.86
C ARG A 40 -0.72 3.54 15.18
N HIS A 41 -0.56 2.61 14.24
CA HIS A 41 -1.25 1.32 14.26
C HIS A 41 -0.32 0.12 14.38
N ASP A 42 0.93 0.25 13.93
CA ASP A 42 1.94 -0.82 13.94
C ASP A 42 3.35 -0.22 14.14
N PRO A 43 3.71 0.16 15.38
CA PRO A 43 5.00 0.78 15.69
C PRO A 43 6.22 -0.05 15.26
N ASP A 44 6.10 -1.39 15.30
CA ASP A 44 7.18 -2.29 14.89
C ASP A 44 7.38 -2.24 13.37
N ALA A 45 6.30 -2.24 12.58
CA ALA A 45 6.38 -2.04 11.14
C ALA A 45 6.84 -0.62 10.77
N TYR A 46 6.47 0.39 11.55
CA TYR A 46 6.95 1.76 11.37
C TYR A 46 8.46 1.87 11.51
N GLU A 47 9.04 1.37 12.61
CA GLU A 47 10.49 1.42 12.85
C GLU A 47 11.26 0.64 11.77
N TRP A 48 10.72 -0.49 11.32
CA TRP A 48 11.29 -1.22 10.19
C TRP A 48 11.26 -0.41 8.89
N ALA A 49 10.09 0.08 8.48
CA ALA A 49 9.92 0.78 7.21
C ALA A 49 10.74 2.08 7.16
N LYS A 50 10.82 2.80 8.29
CA LYS A 50 11.63 4.00 8.44
C LYS A 50 13.14 3.74 8.36
N GLY A 51 13.58 2.53 8.71
CA GLY A 51 14.97 2.11 8.65
C GLY A 51 15.45 1.67 7.26
N LEU A 52 14.56 1.60 6.28
CA LEU A 52 14.90 1.23 4.90
C LEU A 52 15.10 2.47 4.04
N ASP A 53 16.32 2.62 3.51
CA ASP A 53 16.64 3.67 2.56
C ASP A 53 15.79 3.51 1.28
N ASP A 54 15.35 4.65 0.72
CA ASP A 54 14.54 4.74 -0.51
C ASP A 54 13.20 3.98 -0.51
N PHE A 55 12.76 3.43 0.63
CA PHE A 55 11.45 2.78 0.73
C PHE A 55 10.30 3.77 0.82
N VAL A 56 10.51 4.87 1.55
CA VAL A 56 9.48 5.88 1.79
C VAL A 56 9.67 7.01 0.80
N VAL A 57 8.66 7.23 -0.04
CA VAL A 57 8.67 8.30 -1.06
C VAL A 57 7.73 9.42 -0.68
N GLU A 58 8.17 10.66 -0.93
CA GLU A 58 7.31 11.83 -0.80
C GLU A 58 6.46 11.96 -2.07
N PRO A 59 5.16 12.31 -1.94
CA PRO A 59 4.32 12.51 -3.10
C PRO A 59 4.77 13.73 -3.92
N ASP A 60 4.76 13.60 -5.23
CA ASP A 60 5.03 14.68 -6.18
C ASP A 60 3.75 15.48 -6.55
N ASP A 61 3.92 16.58 -7.29
CA ASP A 61 2.81 17.46 -7.68
C ASP A 61 1.74 16.73 -8.52
N HIS A 62 2.12 15.71 -9.30
CA HIS A 62 1.21 14.93 -10.12
C HIS A 62 0.40 13.96 -9.26
N GLU A 63 1.05 13.29 -8.30
CA GLU A 63 0.38 12.44 -7.32
C GLU A 63 -0.59 13.25 -6.46
N ILE A 64 -0.20 14.45 -6.02
CA ILE A 64 -1.09 15.37 -5.27
C ILE A 64 -2.34 15.74 -6.08
N ALA A 65 -2.20 15.97 -7.39
CA ALA A 65 -3.34 16.25 -8.26
C ALA A 65 -4.31 15.06 -8.34
N ILE A 66 -3.80 13.84 -8.47
CA ILE A 66 -4.62 12.61 -8.47
C ILE A 66 -5.31 12.42 -7.12
N VAL A 67 -4.60 12.65 -6.00
CA VAL A 67 -5.21 12.58 -4.66
C VAL A 67 -6.38 13.56 -4.52
N ALA A 68 -6.24 14.78 -5.04
CA ALA A 68 -7.32 15.77 -5.03
C ALA A 68 -8.53 15.32 -5.87
N GLU A 69 -8.29 14.74 -7.04
CA GLU A 69 -9.35 14.17 -7.89
C GLU A 69 -10.07 13.00 -7.19
N ILE A 70 -9.34 12.08 -6.58
CA ILE A 70 -9.90 10.98 -5.79
C ILE A 70 -10.80 11.53 -4.67
N ALA A 71 -10.33 12.56 -3.95
CA ALA A 71 -11.09 13.16 -2.86
C ALA A 71 -12.37 13.87 -3.34
N GLU A 72 -12.37 14.43 -4.55
CA GLU A 72 -13.57 15.05 -5.16
C GLU A 72 -14.58 13.98 -5.62
N ASN A 73 -14.09 12.90 -6.23
CA ASN A 73 -14.92 11.81 -6.74
C ASN A 73 -15.46 10.90 -5.65
N HIS A 74 -14.73 10.74 -4.54
CA HIS A 74 -15.02 9.85 -3.42
C HIS A 74 -14.97 10.60 -2.07
N PRO A 75 -15.79 11.64 -1.86
CA PRO A 75 -15.67 12.55 -0.72
C PRO A 75 -15.88 11.88 0.64
N ASP A 76 -16.60 10.76 0.67
CA ASP A 76 -16.88 9.99 1.88
C ASP A 76 -15.89 8.83 2.10
N TRP A 77 -14.97 8.58 1.17
CA TRP A 77 -13.99 7.48 1.29
C TRP A 77 -12.91 7.80 2.32
N VAL A 78 -12.39 9.03 2.32
CA VAL A 78 -11.43 9.53 3.30
C VAL A 78 -12.19 10.24 4.43
N GLN A 79 -12.21 9.65 5.62
CA GLN A 79 -12.96 10.16 6.76
C GLN A 79 -12.03 10.56 7.90
N GLY A 80 -11.62 11.83 7.89
CA GLY A 80 -10.68 12.38 8.86
C GLY A 80 -9.31 11.71 8.75
N ARG A 81 -9.04 10.74 9.63
CA ARG A 81 -7.79 9.95 9.59
C ARG A 81 -7.97 8.56 8.99
N LYS A 82 -9.21 8.11 8.81
CA LYS A 82 -9.51 6.82 8.20
C LYS A 82 -9.27 6.91 6.69
N ASN A 83 -8.55 5.94 6.14
CA ASN A 83 -8.19 5.85 4.72
C ASN A 83 -7.38 7.07 4.22
N ALA A 84 -6.75 7.83 5.11
CA ALA A 84 -6.03 9.05 4.71
C ALA A 84 -4.81 8.75 3.84
N ALA A 85 -4.21 7.56 3.97
CA ALA A 85 -3.09 7.11 3.16
C ALA A 85 -3.52 6.45 1.84
N ASP A 86 -4.76 5.95 1.76
CA ASP A 86 -5.23 5.14 0.64
C ASP A 86 -5.19 5.88 -0.72
N PRO A 87 -5.63 7.15 -0.83
CA PRO A 87 -5.48 7.92 -2.06
C PRO A 87 -4.03 8.03 -2.55
N PHE A 88 -3.07 8.17 -1.63
CA PHE A 88 -1.65 8.31 -1.97
C PHE A 88 -1.09 7.00 -2.53
N VAL A 89 -1.57 5.84 -2.06
CA VAL A 89 -1.21 4.54 -2.62
C VAL A 89 -1.69 4.42 -4.08
N VAL A 90 -2.94 4.82 -4.34
CA VAL A 90 -3.52 4.80 -5.69
C VAL A 90 -2.79 5.79 -6.59
N ALA A 91 -2.58 7.03 -6.13
CA ALA A 91 -1.88 8.07 -6.88
C ALA A 91 -0.46 7.67 -7.26
N ASN A 92 0.30 7.11 -6.32
CA ASN A 92 1.67 6.68 -6.58
C ASN A 92 1.74 5.50 -7.56
N ALA A 93 0.81 4.56 -7.45
CA ALA A 93 0.75 3.47 -8.41
C ALA A 93 0.37 3.96 -9.82
N SER A 94 -0.57 4.90 -9.91
CA SER A 94 -1.02 5.53 -11.16
C SER A 94 0.10 6.32 -11.85
N GLY A 95 0.78 7.21 -11.11
CA GLY A 95 1.84 8.07 -11.66
C GLY A 95 3.06 7.29 -12.18
N HIS A 96 3.32 6.10 -11.64
CA HIS A 96 4.52 5.32 -11.93
C HIS A 96 4.27 3.97 -12.61
N GLY A 97 3.01 3.62 -12.93
CA GLY A 97 2.65 2.33 -13.52
C GLY A 97 2.99 1.13 -12.63
N ARG A 98 2.82 1.29 -11.31
CA ARG A 98 3.12 0.24 -10.32
C ARG A 98 1.88 -0.60 -10.00
N ILE A 99 2.11 -1.76 -9.40
CA ILE A 99 1.07 -2.63 -8.88
C ILE A 99 0.83 -2.30 -7.40
N VAL A 100 -0.42 -2.20 -6.99
CA VAL A 100 -0.78 -1.99 -5.58
C VAL A 100 -0.80 -3.33 -4.86
N VAL A 101 -0.04 -3.45 -3.77
CA VAL A 101 -0.06 -4.62 -2.89
C VAL A 101 -0.91 -4.32 -1.66
N THR A 102 -2.07 -4.96 -1.55
CA THR A 102 -3.00 -4.76 -0.44
C THR A 102 -3.66 -6.06 0.03
N HIS A 103 -4.03 -6.10 1.31
CA HIS A 103 -4.84 -7.18 1.89
C HIS A 103 -6.35 -6.91 1.81
N GLU A 104 -6.74 -5.72 1.35
CA GLU A 104 -8.12 -5.40 1.13
C GLU A 104 -8.70 -6.15 -0.05
N ARG A 105 -10.00 -6.38 0.00
CA ARG A 105 -10.74 -7.03 -1.07
C ARG A 105 -11.60 -6.00 -1.76
N ARG A 106 -11.65 -6.10 -3.08
CA ARG A 106 -12.63 -5.40 -3.91
C ARG A 106 -14.03 -5.64 -3.35
N ARG A 107 -14.74 -4.56 -3.07
CA ARG A 107 -16.13 -4.59 -2.65
C ARG A 107 -17.04 -4.66 -3.88
N GLY A 108 -18.21 -5.29 -3.71
CA GLY A 108 -19.17 -5.48 -4.80
C GLY A 108 -19.80 -4.18 -5.29
N PRO A 109 -20.59 -4.24 -6.38
CA PRO A 109 -21.27 -3.07 -6.92
C PRO A 109 -22.29 -2.48 -5.93
N GLY A 110 -22.47 -1.16 -5.95
CA GLY A 110 -23.44 -0.43 -5.11
C GLY A 110 -23.00 -0.19 -3.67
N VAL A 111 -21.71 -0.35 -3.38
CA VAL A 111 -21.12 -0.04 -2.07
C VAL A 111 -20.91 1.47 -1.96
N LEU A 112 -21.29 2.03 -0.81
CA LEU A 112 -21.10 3.44 -0.52
C LEU A 112 -19.60 3.77 -0.35
N ASP A 113 -19.20 4.97 -0.74
CA ASP A 113 -17.82 5.46 -0.75
C ASP A 113 -17.04 5.15 0.53
N HIS A 114 -17.63 5.40 1.71
CA HIS A 114 -17.00 5.15 3.02
C HIS A 114 -16.67 3.67 3.32
N ASN A 115 -17.16 2.75 2.50
CA ASN A 115 -16.91 1.32 2.57
C ASN A 115 -16.07 0.79 1.40
N LEU A 116 -15.71 1.63 0.43
CA LEU A 116 -14.80 1.23 -0.64
C LEU A 116 -13.45 0.84 -0.06
N GLY A 117 -12.84 -0.18 -0.64
CA GLY A 117 -11.44 -0.51 -0.37
C GLY A 117 -10.53 0.05 -1.46
N ILE A 118 -9.23 0.04 -1.22
CA ILE A 118 -8.21 0.46 -2.20
C ILE A 118 -8.45 -0.17 -3.59
N PRO A 119 -8.76 -1.49 -3.73
CA PRO A 119 -8.97 -2.08 -5.04
C PRO A 119 -10.17 -1.53 -5.82
N ASN A 120 -11.15 -0.91 -5.16
CA ASN A 120 -12.29 -0.32 -5.84
C ASN A 120 -11.90 0.97 -6.56
N VAL A 121 -11.17 1.85 -5.88
CA VAL A 121 -10.73 3.13 -6.46
C VAL A 121 -9.59 2.88 -7.45
N ALA A 122 -8.69 1.93 -7.16
CA ALA A 122 -7.62 1.54 -8.08
C ALA A 122 -8.14 1.09 -9.47
N ASP A 123 -9.31 0.44 -9.54
CA ASP A 123 -9.93 0.03 -10.81
C ASP A 123 -10.26 1.22 -11.73
N GLU A 124 -10.60 2.38 -11.15
CA GLU A 124 -10.93 3.59 -11.92
C GLU A 124 -9.70 4.19 -12.62
N TYR A 125 -8.50 3.82 -12.15
CA TYR A 125 -7.20 4.23 -12.70
C TYR A 125 -6.51 3.09 -13.46
N ASP A 126 -7.25 2.02 -13.82
CA ASP A 126 -6.74 0.82 -14.50
C ASP A 126 -5.56 0.15 -13.78
N LEU A 127 -5.51 0.26 -12.44
CA LEU A 127 -4.41 -0.27 -11.64
C LEU A 127 -4.65 -1.71 -11.23
N GLU A 128 -3.61 -2.52 -11.39
CA GLU A 128 -3.61 -3.88 -10.85
C GLU A 128 -3.42 -3.84 -9.32
N CYS A 129 -4.33 -4.49 -8.60
CA CYS A 129 -4.21 -4.76 -7.18
C CYS A 129 -4.00 -6.26 -6.94
N ILE A 130 -2.93 -6.62 -6.23
CA ILE A 130 -2.64 -8.00 -5.85
C ILE A 130 -2.45 -8.13 -4.33
N SER A 131 -2.61 -9.34 -3.82
CA SER A 131 -2.27 -9.63 -2.43
C SER A 131 -0.78 -9.93 -2.27
N LEU A 132 -0.26 -9.84 -1.04
CA LEU A 132 1.14 -10.21 -0.76
C LEU A 132 1.44 -11.67 -1.14
N GLN A 133 0.46 -12.56 -1.02
CA GLN A 133 0.62 -13.97 -1.44
C GLN A 133 0.77 -14.10 -2.95
N GLU A 134 0.07 -13.26 -3.72
CA GLU A 134 0.21 -13.23 -5.18
C GLU A 134 1.54 -12.60 -5.59
N LEU A 135 1.97 -11.53 -4.92
CA LEU A 135 3.33 -10.98 -5.10
C LEU A 135 4.38 -12.07 -4.87
N ALA A 136 4.30 -12.77 -3.74
CA ALA A 136 5.22 -13.85 -3.39
C ALA A 136 5.25 -14.97 -4.44
N ARG A 137 4.11 -15.27 -5.08
CA ARG A 137 4.04 -16.25 -6.19
C ARG A 137 4.75 -15.73 -7.44
N ARG A 138 4.54 -14.45 -7.81
CA ARG A 138 5.15 -13.81 -8.98
C ARG A 138 6.67 -13.69 -8.83
N GLU A 139 7.14 -13.32 -7.65
CA GLU A 139 8.56 -13.26 -7.29
C GLU A 139 9.16 -14.64 -6.94
N GLN A 140 8.36 -15.71 -7.01
CA GLN A 140 8.78 -17.09 -6.76
C GLN A 140 9.45 -17.29 -5.39
N TRP A 141 8.98 -16.59 -4.37
CA TRP A 141 9.53 -16.68 -3.02
C TRP A 141 9.44 -18.11 -2.48
N GLN A 142 10.56 -18.63 -1.99
CA GLN A 142 10.66 -19.94 -1.36
C GLN A 142 11.39 -19.82 -0.03
N PHE A 143 10.68 -20.11 1.05
CA PHE A 143 11.26 -20.13 2.40
C PHE A 143 11.64 -21.57 2.74
N LYS A 144 12.93 -21.87 2.66
CA LYS A 144 13.46 -23.18 3.05
C LYS A 144 13.56 -23.24 4.58
N ARG A 145 13.25 -24.41 5.14
CA ARG A 145 13.44 -24.74 6.56
C ARG A 145 14.90 -24.97 6.89
#